data_AF-A0A5J5B674-F1
#
_entry.id   AF-A0A5J5B674-F1
#
_cell.length_a   1.000
_cell.length_b   1.000
_cell.length_c   1.000
_cell.angle_alpha   90.00
_cell.angle_beta   90.00
_cell.angle_gamma   90.00
#
_symmetry.space_group_name_H-M   'P 1'
#
loop_
_entity.id
_entity.type
_entity.pdbx_description
1 polymer ?
#
loop_
_entity_poly.entity_id
_entity_poly.type
_entity_poly.pdbx_seq_one_letter_code
_entity_poly.pdbx_strand_id
1 'polypeptide(L)'
;MLAGKDNWSAYRAGKYAACQGAWFTAAFIFGHLTTAVQSNSCFFWLESLAQFAHSERKVQLLLSPKQDSILVNWLEIEKIFVVPLKNDFGKIDKGTAWKINFPNYIENLVEACNLSEEAMGSTIRAGHDFCFQQWFLALRVKVLESVVDILKLLGSLPLTQDHVSNDGQIEGIIMGESLRLQGTTSLVSSLTQISFRLKRVAQEYDLIATSFIGMDRKSLKIISELALSCSLLAFSTGFALFIPNLHAKNFVICGLENSNCLHAMLIQDLFGRLWHIDCETSTKLRLLLKICGQSKNSFLLQSRNQILTVYEARAISAVCSYAVTGVVSLQNEANRLHDDEILSQVTNNGLQLLLGITMKLMRIPFQTPNHFFRVRPCISSELFSSTGDSDTPDGILILTSFQVNFQSGDNKGQMRLGCQGWGADDMVDLNEKLFQYVTGCTKKTKCMHDGKTSGDCGVVDACVCFEPNERGQGFSNCLLDVSAFPVGSYRIKWHSCCVDDKGSYWSVLPLNAGPVFTVQNSSIFGK
;
A
#
# COMPACT_ATOMS: atom_id res chain seq x y z
N MET A 1 -33.83 5.08 -16.17
CA MET A 1 -33.63 3.86 -15.35
C MET A 1 -34.32 3.96 -13.99
N LEU A 2 -34.05 4.98 -13.16
CA LEU A 2 -34.69 5.10 -11.83
C LEU A 2 -36.21 5.32 -11.87
N ALA A 3 -36.74 5.93 -12.94
CA ALA A 3 -38.19 6.10 -13.13
C ALA A 3 -38.96 4.77 -13.37
N GLY A 4 -38.26 3.66 -13.65
CA GLY A 4 -38.86 2.35 -13.96
C GLY A 4 -38.94 1.36 -12.80
N LYS A 5 -38.52 1.73 -11.58
CA LYS A 5 -38.45 0.86 -10.38
C LYS A 5 -37.62 -0.43 -10.50
N ASP A 6 -36.82 -0.60 -11.56
CA ASP A 6 -35.88 -1.72 -11.68
C ASP A 6 -34.57 -1.44 -10.91
N ASN A 7 -34.61 -1.75 -9.61
CA ASN A 7 -33.48 -1.56 -8.69
C ASN A 7 -32.25 -2.40 -9.09
N TRP A 8 -32.44 -3.56 -9.73
CA TRP A 8 -31.33 -4.43 -10.13
C TRP A 8 -30.57 -3.86 -11.33
N SER A 9 -31.28 -3.33 -12.31
CA SER A 9 -30.63 -2.63 -13.43
C SER A 9 -29.94 -1.35 -12.99
N ALA A 10 -30.52 -0.60 -12.04
CA ALA A 10 -29.85 0.53 -11.41
C ALA A 10 -28.56 0.09 -10.70
N TYR A 11 -28.61 -0.98 -9.89
CA TYR A 11 -27.42 -1.53 -9.22
C TYR A 11 -26.30 -1.90 -10.21
N ARG A 12 -26.64 -2.58 -11.31
CA ARG A 12 -25.67 -2.92 -12.37
C ARG A 12 -25.07 -1.69 -13.03
N ALA A 13 -25.87 -0.65 -13.26
CA ALA A 13 -25.37 0.63 -13.80
C ALA A 13 -24.42 1.33 -12.81
N GLY A 14 -24.75 1.35 -11.52
CA GLY A 14 -23.89 1.90 -10.47
C GLY A 14 -22.55 1.18 -10.37
N LYS A 15 -22.57 -0.16 -10.40
CA LYS A 15 -21.37 -1.00 -10.49
C LYS A 15 -20.52 -0.63 -11.70
N TYR A 16 -21.13 -0.55 -12.88
CA TYR A 16 -20.41 -0.21 -14.11
C TYR A 16 -19.78 1.19 -14.02
N ALA A 17 -20.51 2.17 -13.49
CA ALA A 17 -20.00 3.52 -13.27
C ALA A 17 -18.77 3.53 -12.35
N ALA A 18 -18.81 2.84 -11.20
CA ALA A 18 -17.66 2.72 -10.30
C ALA A 18 -16.45 2.04 -10.96
N CYS A 19 -16.69 0.99 -11.76
CA CYS A 19 -15.62 0.29 -12.50
C CYS A 19 -14.98 1.14 -13.61
N GLN A 20 -15.61 2.25 -14.01
CA GLN A 20 -15.07 3.21 -15.00
C GLN A 20 -14.53 4.49 -14.34
N GLY A 21 -14.63 4.60 -13.01
CA GLY A 21 -14.28 5.81 -12.28
C GLY A 21 -15.27 6.96 -12.46
N ALA A 22 -16.51 6.68 -12.85
CA ALA A 22 -17.58 7.68 -12.95
C ALA A 22 -18.30 7.87 -11.59
N TRP A 23 -17.58 8.44 -10.63
CA TRP A 23 -17.99 8.44 -9.21
C TRP A 23 -19.21 9.30 -8.90
N PHE A 24 -19.45 10.38 -9.64
CA PHE A 24 -20.71 11.14 -9.52
C PHE A 24 -21.94 10.27 -9.80
N THR A 25 -21.90 9.52 -10.91
CA THR A 25 -22.99 8.63 -11.30
C THR A 25 -23.14 7.47 -10.32
N ALA A 26 -22.03 6.87 -9.88
CA ALA A 26 -22.05 5.81 -8.89
C ALA A 26 -22.65 6.26 -7.56
N ALA A 27 -22.23 7.42 -7.04
CA ALA A 27 -22.71 7.98 -5.78
C ALA A 27 -24.22 8.26 -5.83
N PHE A 28 -24.70 8.85 -6.92
CA PHE A 28 -26.13 9.11 -7.12
C PHE A 28 -26.95 7.80 -7.14
N ILE A 29 -26.49 6.80 -7.89
CA ILE A 29 -27.20 5.52 -8.00
C ILE A 29 -27.23 4.78 -6.66
N PHE A 30 -26.08 4.63 -6.00
CA PHE A 30 -26.00 3.89 -4.75
C PHE A 30 -26.74 4.61 -3.62
N GLY A 31 -26.64 5.95 -3.53
CA GLY A 31 -27.42 6.74 -2.58
C GLY A 31 -28.93 6.53 -2.72
N HIS A 32 -29.44 6.51 -3.96
CA HIS A 32 -30.85 6.20 -4.20
C HIS A 32 -31.21 4.76 -3.78
N LEU A 33 -30.39 3.77 -4.14
CA LEU A 33 -30.66 2.36 -3.83
C LEU A 33 -30.69 2.07 -2.32
N THR A 34 -29.89 2.78 -1.52
CA THR A 34 -29.89 2.65 -0.06
C THR A 34 -31.26 2.99 0.56
N THR A 35 -32.05 3.86 -0.07
CA THR A 35 -33.41 4.19 0.39
C THR A 35 -34.47 3.14 0.04
N ALA A 36 -34.16 2.23 -0.88
CA ALA A 36 -35.11 1.26 -1.42
C ALA A 36 -34.93 -0.17 -0.89
N VAL A 37 -33.85 -0.44 -0.16
CA VAL A 37 -33.48 -1.78 0.32
C VAL A 37 -34.15 -2.11 1.66
N GLN A 38 -34.61 -3.36 1.79
CA GLN A 38 -35.34 -3.84 2.98
C GLN A 38 -34.56 -4.86 3.82
N SER A 39 -33.51 -5.47 3.26
CA SER A 39 -32.67 -6.45 3.96
C SER A 39 -31.49 -5.75 4.65
N ASN A 40 -31.23 -6.09 5.92
CA ASN A 40 -30.14 -5.49 6.70
C ASN A 40 -28.75 -5.70 6.06
N SER A 41 -28.43 -6.92 5.60
CA SER A 41 -27.11 -7.18 5.00
C SER A 41 -26.93 -6.44 3.67
N CYS A 42 -28.00 -6.37 2.87
CA CYS A 42 -28.00 -5.62 1.62
C CYS A 42 -27.97 -4.11 1.86
N PHE A 43 -28.60 -3.63 2.95
CA PHE A 43 -28.53 -2.25 3.40
C PHE A 43 -27.09 -1.86 3.72
N PHE A 44 -26.41 -2.61 4.61
CA PHE A 44 -25.02 -2.32 4.97
C PHE A 44 -24.07 -2.39 3.76
N TRP A 45 -24.32 -3.30 2.82
CA TRP A 45 -23.55 -3.34 1.57
C TRP A 45 -23.79 -2.10 0.70
N LEU A 46 -25.04 -1.68 0.49
CA LEU A 46 -25.35 -0.49 -0.28
C LEU A 46 -24.90 0.80 0.40
N GLU A 47 -24.98 0.86 1.74
CA GLU A 47 -24.43 1.94 2.55
C GLU A 47 -22.92 2.06 2.33
N SER A 48 -22.19 0.94 2.40
CA SER A 48 -20.76 0.90 2.08
C SER A 48 -20.47 1.43 0.67
N LEU A 49 -21.22 0.97 -0.34
CA LEU A 49 -21.06 1.43 -1.72
C LEU A 49 -21.35 2.92 -1.89
N ALA A 50 -22.36 3.45 -1.21
CA ALA A 50 -22.72 4.86 -1.23
C ALA A 50 -21.64 5.72 -0.57
N GLN A 51 -21.17 5.34 0.62
CA GLN A 51 -20.08 6.01 1.33
C GLN A 51 -18.79 6.01 0.52
N PHE A 52 -18.43 4.86 -0.05
CA PHE A 52 -17.24 4.75 -0.89
C PHE A 52 -17.34 5.60 -2.14
N ALA A 53 -18.47 5.56 -2.85
CA ALA A 53 -18.67 6.40 -4.03
C ALA A 53 -18.70 7.90 -3.69
N HIS A 54 -19.19 8.28 -2.51
CA HIS A 54 -19.16 9.67 -2.04
C HIS A 54 -17.74 10.14 -1.72
N SER A 55 -16.94 9.29 -1.07
CA SER A 55 -15.50 9.52 -0.85
C SER A 55 -14.78 9.83 -2.16
N GLU A 56 -14.90 8.95 -3.16
CA GLU A 56 -14.22 9.13 -4.45
C GLU A 56 -14.76 10.32 -5.25
N ARG A 57 -16.06 10.63 -5.14
CA ARG A 57 -16.64 11.86 -5.71
C ARG A 57 -15.97 13.10 -5.14
N LYS A 58 -15.72 13.16 -3.83
CA LYS A 58 -15.00 14.29 -3.21
C LYS A 58 -13.57 14.42 -3.73
N VAL A 59 -12.85 13.29 -3.85
CA VAL A 59 -11.50 13.27 -4.45
C VAL A 59 -11.53 13.81 -5.90
N GLN A 60 -12.52 13.45 -6.70
CA GLN A 60 -12.66 13.95 -8.08
C GLN A 60 -13.00 15.45 -8.16
N LEU A 61 -13.86 15.94 -7.27
CA LEU A 61 -14.24 17.36 -7.21
C LEU A 61 -13.04 18.27 -6.96
N LEU A 62 -12.10 17.83 -6.13
CA LEU A 62 -10.87 18.57 -5.84
C LEU A 62 -10.03 18.88 -7.09
N LEU A 63 -10.17 18.09 -8.15
CA LEU A 63 -9.28 18.14 -9.30
C LEU A 63 -9.93 18.76 -10.53
N SER A 64 -11.22 19.09 -10.45
CA SER A 64 -12.06 19.54 -11.57
C SER A 64 -12.65 20.94 -11.34
N PRO A 65 -11.89 22.03 -11.57
CA PRO A 65 -12.36 23.40 -11.36
C PRO A 65 -13.37 23.92 -12.42
N LYS A 66 -13.79 23.09 -13.39
CA LYS A 66 -14.59 23.53 -14.58
C LYS A 66 -16.01 22.98 -14.64
N GLN A 67 -16.49 22.34 -13.59
CA GLN A 67 -17.78 21.65 -13.63
C GLN A 67 -18.85 22.31 -12.74
N ASP A 68 -18.54 23.52 -12.24
CA ASP A 68 -19.39 24.31 -11.33
C ASP A 68 -20.72 24.73 -11.97
N SER A 69 -20.80 25.05 -13.27
CA SER A 69 -22.07 25.58 -13.83
C SER A 69 -23.14 24.52 -14.12
N ILE A 70 -22.75 23.27 -14.35
CA ILE A 70 -23.70 22.19 -14.59
C ILE A 70 -24.01 21.44 -13.29
N LEU A 71 -23.04 21.24 -12.39
CA LEU A 71 -23.24 20.50 -11.14
C LEU A 71 -23.95 21.32 -10.05
N VAL A 72 -23.84 22.65 -10.02
CA VAL A 72 -24.54 23.49 -9.03
C VAL A 72 -26.06 23.38 -9.18
N ASN A 73 -26.58 23.27 -10.41
CA ASN A 73 -28.00 22.98 -10.64
C ASN A 73 -28.43 21.57 -10.20
N TRP A 74 -27.51 20.60 -10.13
CA TRP A 74 -27.80 19.25 -9.61
C TRP A 74 -27.76 19.19 -8.09
N LEU A 75 -26.87 19.97 -7.46
CA LEU A 75 -26.75 20.11 -6.01
C LEU A 75 -27.96 20.80 -5.37
N GLU A 76 -28.69 21.64 -6.11
CA GLU A 76 -29.92 22.28 -5.61
C GLU A 76 -31.14 21.34 -5.59
N ILE A 77 -31.13 20.24 -6.36
CA ILE A 77 -32.25 19.31 -6.46
C ILE A 77 -32.26 18.29 -5.31
N GLU A 78 -31.10 17.96 -4.75
CA GLU A 78 -30.99 17.16 -3.51
C GLU A 78 -30.67 18.11 -2.36
N LYS A 79 -31.54 18.21 -1.34
CA LYS A 79 -31.28 18.93 -0.08
C LYS A 79 -30.15 18.26 0.73
N ILE A 80 -28.97 18.14 0.16
CA ILE A 80 -27.74 17.73 0.82
C ILE A 80 -26.95 19.02 0.98
N PHE A 81 -26.79 19.48 2.23
CA PHE A 81 -26.02 20.68 2.56
C PHE A 81 -24.57 20.52 2.08
N VAL A 82 -24.20 21.19 1.00
CA VAL A 82 -22.81 21.53 0.69
C VAL A 82 -22.79 23.00 0.29
N VAL A 83 -22.07 23.81 1.07
CA VAL A 83 -21.90 25.25 0.85
C VAL A 83 -21.20 25.47 -0.50
N PRO A 84 -21.71 26.34 -1.40
CA PRO A 84 -21.06 26.61 -2.68
C PRO A 84 -19.80 27.45 -2.45
N LEU A 85 -18.63 26.95 -2.88
CA LEU A 85 -17.41 27.76 -2.92
C LEU A 85 -17.39 28.58 -4.22
N LYS A 86 -17.46 29.90 -4.06
CA LYS A 86 -17.44 30.88 -5.15
C LYS A 86 -16.03 30.96 -5.75
N ASN A 87 -15.86 30.60 -7.02
CA ASN A 87 -14.61 30.74 -7.77
C ASN A 87 -14.66 32.01 -8.65
N ASP A 88 -13.75 32.96 -8.40
CA ASP A 88 -13.41 34.05 -9.32
C ASP A 88 -12.11 33.69 -10.04
N PHE A 89 -12.15 33.18 -11.28
CA PHE A 89 -10.98 33.23 -12.18
C PHE A 89 -11.38 33.30 -13.66
N GLY A 90 -11.13 34.47 -14.26
CA GLY A 90 -11.08 34.69 -15.71
C GLY A 90 -9.81 34.13 -16.37
N LYS A 91 -9.79 34.22 -17.70
CA LYS A 91 -8.84 33.63 -18.67
C LYS A 91 -7.36 33.66 -18.27
N ILE A 92 -6.70 32.53 -18.58
CA ILE A 92 -5.29 32.22 -18.39
C ILE A 92 -4.42 33.01 -19.38
N ASP A 93 -3.43 33.74 -18.87
CA ASP A 93 -2.22 34.10 -19.61
C ASP A 93 -0.98 33.57 -18.88
N LYS A 94 0.09 33.32 -19.63
CA LYS A 94 1.33 32.70 -19.15
C LYS A 94 2.00 33.59 -18.09
N GLY A 95 1.92 33.21 -16.82
CA GLY A 95 2.72 33.87 -15.78
C GLY A 95 2.16 33.90 -14.36
N THR A 96 0.98 33.33 -14.08
CA THR A 96 0.39 33.40 -12.73
C THR A 96 0.59 32.13 -11.90
N ALA A 97 1.31 32.32 -10.79
CA ALA A 97 1.54 31.37 -9.72
C ALA A 97 0.24 30.71 -9.22
N TRP A 98 0.35 29.41 -8.94
CA TRP A 98 -0.73 28.54 -8.51
C TRP A 98 -1.25 28.97 -7.12
N LYS A 99 -2.31 29.77 -7.04
CA LYS A 99 -3.05 30.02 -5.78
C LYS A 99 -3.86 28.78 -5.41
N ILE A 100 -3.22 27.74 -4.85
CA ILE A 100 -3.91 26.62 -4.23
C ILE A 100 -4.39 27.05 -2.85
N ASN A 101 -5.69 27.00 -2.58
CA ASN A 101 -6.19 27.06 -1.21
C ASN A 101 -5.95 25.71 -0.52
N PHE A 102 -4.69 25.42 -0.20
CA PHE A 102 -4.21 24.15 0.37
C PHE A 102 -5.04 23.65 1.57
N PRO A 103 -5.44 24.50 2.54
CA PRO A 103 -6.28 24.08 3.66
C PRO A 103 -7.58 23.41 3.25
N ASN A 104 -8.29 23.96 2.26
CA ASN A 104 -9.55 23.40 1.77
C ASN A 104 -9.35 22.06 1.03
N TYR A 105 -8.20 21.87 0.36
CA TYR A 105 -7.88 20.59 -0.28
C TYR A 105 -7.65 19.48 0.75
N ILE A 106 -6.91 19.79 1.81
CA ILE A 106 -6.60 18.83 2.87
C ILE A 106 -7.89 18.42 3.61
N GLU A 107 -8.75 19.38 3.95
CA GLU A 107 -10.02 19.11 4.65
C GLU A 107 -10.92 18.15 3.87
N ASN A 108 -11.12 18.40 2.57
CA ASN A 108 -11.92 17.53 1.71
C ASN A 108 -11.32 16.12 1.55
N LEU A 109 -9.98 16.00 1.52
CA LEU A 109 -9.33 14.68 1.47
C LEU A 109 -9.45 13.93 2.80
N VAL A 110 -9.34 14.62 3.93
CA VAL A 110 -9.58 14.03 5.26
C VAL A 110 -11.03 13.53 5.35
N GLU A 111 -11.99 14.31 4.88
CA GLU A 111 -13.39 13.86 4.83
C GLU A 111 -13.58 12.66 3.91
N ALA A 112 -12.89 12.63 2.75
CA ALA A 112 -12.88 11.46 1.87
C ALA A 112 -12.28 10.22 2.56
N CYS A 113 -11.22 10.37 3.35
CA CYS A 113 -10.68 9.27 4.17
C CYS A 113 -11.75 8.73 5.13
N ASN A 114 -12.37 9.61 5.91
CA ASN A 114 -13.39 9.22 6.90
C ASN A 114 -14.55 8.46 6.24
N LEU A 115 -15.04 8.93 5.09
CA LEU A 115 -16.09 8.23 4.33
C LEU A 115 -15.65 6.84 3.83
N SER A 116 -14.38 6.69 3.46
CA SER A 116 -13.83 5.39 3.04
C SER A 116 -13.67 4.44 4.24
N GLU A 117 -13.35 4.96 5.42
CA GLU A 117 -13.33 4.17 6.67
C GLU A 117 -14.73 3.74 7.08
N GLU A 118 -15.72 4.65 6.99
CA GLU A 118 -17.11 4.31 7.24
C GLU A 118 -17.60 3.23 6.27
N ALA A 119 -17.24 3.33 4.99
CA ALA A 119 -17.56 2.31 3.99
C ALA A 119 -17.00 0.93 4.40
N MET A 120 -15.77 0.90 4.91
CA MET A 120 -15.16 -0.32 5.46
C MET A 120 -15.95 -0.83 6.68
N GLY A 121 -16.31 0.04 7.64
CA GLY A 121 -17.13 -0.32 8.79
C GLY A 121 -18.49 -0.92 8.39
N SER A 122 -19.12 -0.39 7.35
CA SER A 122 -20.35 -0.90 6.77
C SER A 122 -20.17 -2.30 6.14
N THR A 123 -19.04 -2.57 5.46
CA THR A 123 -18.76 -3.94 4.95
C THR A 123 -18.58 -4.97 6.08
N ILE A 124 -18.02 -4.57 7.22
CA ILE A 124 -17.87 -5.47 8.39
C ILE A 124 -19.25 -5.85 8.94
N ARG A 125 -20.18 -4.87 9.00
CA ARG A 125 -21.57 -5.10 9.42
C ARG A 125 -22.37 -5.95 8.41
N ALA A 126 -22.01 -5.90 7.12
CA ALA A 126 -22.67 -6.66 6.07
C ALA A 126 -22.38 -8.18 6.16
N GLY A 127 -21.20 -8.58 6.65
CA GLY A 127 -20.85 -9.98 6.93
C GLY A 127 -19.40 -10.35 6.62
N HIS A 128 -19.04 -11.62 6.89
CA HIS A 128 -17.69 -12.15 6.69
C HIS A 128 -17.35 -12.46 5.22
N ASP A 129 -18.34 -12.56 4.33
CA ASP A 129 -18.12 -12.83 2.89
C ASP A 129 -17.47 -11.66 2.13
N PHE A 130 -17.22 -10.53 2.82
CA PHE A 130 -16.70 -9.28 2.25
C PHE A 130 -15.19 -9.09 2.44
N CYS A 131 -14.41 -10.17 2.64
CA CYS A 131 -12.97 -10.07 2.92
C CYS A 131 -12.19 -9.24 1.87
N PHE A 132 -12.47 -9.45 0.58
CA PHE A 132 -11.82 -8.66 -0.48
C PHE A 132 -12.15 -7.18 -0.37
N GLN A 133 -13.44 -6.87 -0.15
CA GLN A 133 -13.95 -5.51 -0.09
C GLN A 133 -13.36 -4.78 1.11
N GLN A 134 -13.34 -5.43 2.27
CA GLN A 134 -12.73 -4.91 3.50
C GLN A 134 -11.26 -4.57 3.28
N TRP A 135 -10.47 -5.49 2.72
CA TRP A 135 -9.05 -5.24 2.51
C TRP A 135 -8.79 -4.18 1.44
N PHE A 136 -9.53 -4.23 0.32
CA PHE A 136 -9.40 -3.23 -0.74
C PHE A 136 -9.71 -1.80 -0.25
N LEU A 137 -10.77 -1.63 0.55
CA LEU A 137 -11.12 -0.34 1.15
C LEU A 137 -10.06 0.11 2.18
N ALA A 138 -9.55 -0.82 3.00
CA ALA A 138 -8.47 -0.51 3.95
C ALA A 138 -7.21 0.00 3.23
N LEU A 139 -6.83 -0.61 2.11
CA LEU A 139 -5.72 -0.10 1.29
C LEU A 139 -5.99 1.29 0.74
N ARG A 140 -7.23 1.54 0.29
CA ARG A 140 -7.60 2.86 -0.22
C ARG A 140 -7.51 3.94 0.86
N VAL A 141 -7.96 3.66 2.08
CA VAL A 141 -7.78 4.55 3.24
C VAL A 141 -6.29 4.85 3.46
N LYS A 142 -5.44 3.81 3.57
CA LYS A 142 -3.99 3.98 3.76
C LYS A 142 -3.35 4.87 2.68
N VAL A 143 -3.78 4.75 1.42
CA VAL A 143 -3.31 5.61 0.31
C VAL A 143 -3.75 7.06 0.52
N LEU A 144 -5.03 7.30 0.81
CA LEU A 144 -5.56 8.66 0.98
C LEU A 144 -4.93 9.36 2.20
N GLU A 145 -4.76 8.66 3.32
CA GLU A 145 -4.02 9.16 4.49
C GLU A 145 -2.59 9.56 4.12
N SER A 146 -1.87 8.69 3.40
CA SER A 146 -0.50 8.99 2.97
C SER A 146 -0.44 10.22 2.07
N VAL A 147 -1.43 10.42 1.19
CA VAL A 147 -1.54 11.62 0.35
C VAL A 147 -1.86 12.86 1.19
N VAL A 148 -2.75 12.76 2.17
CA VAL A 148 -3.03 13.84 3.12
C VAL A 148 -1.77 14.23 3.88
N ASP A 149 -0.99 13.26 4.36
CA ASP A 149 0.27 13.50 5.06
C ASP A 149 1.29 14.20 4.16
N ILE A 150 1.42 13.78 2.89
CA ILE A 150 2.27 14.46 1.89
C ILE A 150 1.83 15.92 1.73
N LEU A 151 0.53 16.18 1.55
CA LEU A 151 0.02 17.53 1.32
C LEU A 151 0.13 18.42 2.56
N LYS A 152 -0.05 17.88 3.77
CA LYS A 152 0.19 18.59 5.04
C LYS A 152 1.65 18.99 5.17
N LEU A 153 2.58 18.07 4.87
CA LEU A 153 4.00 18.39 4.85
C LEU A 153 4.27 19.51 3.84
N LEU A 154 3.80 19.39 2.61
CA LEU A 154 4.00 20.40 1.57
C LEU A 154 3.40 21.78 1.92
N GLY A 155 2.23 21.81 2.57
CA GLY A 155 1.55 23.04 2.99
C GLY A 155 2.14 23.70 4.25
N SER A 156 2.94 22.97 5.02
CA SER A 156 3.61 23.50 6.21
C SER A 156 4.91 24.27 5.91
N LEU A 157 5.42 24.21 4.67
CA LEU A 157 6.59 24.98 4.27
C LEU A 157 6.20 26.34 3.69
N PRO A 158 6.92 27.42 4.03
CA PRO A 158 6.84 28.67 3.30
C PRO A 158 7.49 28.45 1.91
N LEU A 159 6.68 28.02 0.94
CA LEU A 159 7.03 28.12 -0.48
C LEU A 159 6.98 29.61 -0.85
N THR A 160 8.07 30.33 -0.58
CA THR A 160 8.13 31.78 -0.86
C THR A 160 7.98 32.03 -2.34
N GLN A 161 6.98 32.85 -2.64
CA GLN A 161 6.76 33.52 -3.91
C GLN A 161 7.83 34.60 -4.06
N ASP A 162 8.58 34.59 -5.17
CA ASP A 162 9.50 35.66 -5.52
C ASP A 162 8.75 37.01 -5.52
N HIS A 163 8.98 37.82 -4.49
CA HIS A 163 8.70 39.23 -4.56
C HIS A 163 9.93 39.91 -5.17
N VAL A 164 9.81 40.27 -6.44
CA VAL A 164 10.72 41.22 -7.07
C VAL A 164 10.58 42.54 -6.32
N SER A 165 11.51 42.80 -5.40
CA SER A 165 11.72 44.12 -4.80
C SER A 165 12.43 45.00 -5.83
N ASN A 166 11.91 46.21 -6.02
CA ASN A 166 12.42 47.19 -6.97
C ASN A 166 13.64 47.96 -6.47
N ASP A 167 14.44 47.38 -5.57
CA ASP A 167 15.70 47.97 -5.14
C ASP A 167 16.77 46.88 -5.06
N GLY A 168 17.93 47.16 -5.66
CA GLY A 168 18.95 46.18 -6.05
C GLY A 168 19.76 45.53 -4.92
N GLN A 169 19.11 45.07 -3.85
CA GLN A 169 19.71 44.20 -2.84
C GLN A 169 18.82 42.98 -2.61
N ILE A 170 19.32 41.80 -3.01
CA ILE A 170 18.75 40.50 -2.66
C ILE A 170 19.05 40.29 -1.18
N GLU A 171 18.15 40.71 -0.30
CA GLU A 171 18.21 40.36 1.11
C GLU A 171 17.66 38.94 1.25
N GLY A 172 18.57 37.96 1.12
CA GLY A 172 18.27 36.55 1.35
C GLY A 172 17.73 36.35 2.76
N ILE A 173 16.62 35.63 2.88
CA ILE A 173 15.98 35.29 4.16
C ILE A 173 17.00 34.51 5.01
N ILE A 174 17.59 35.17 6.02
CA ILE A 174 18.46 34.54 7.01
C ILE A 174 17.58 33.74 7.96
N MET A 175 17.42 32.46 7.65
CA MET A 175 16.98 31.46 8.63
C MET A 175 18.25 30.96 9.31
N GLY A 176 18.35 31.12 10.63
CA GLY A 176 19.56 30.72 11.39
C GLY A 176 19.97 29.27 11.11
N GLU A 177 21.26 29.06 10.82
CA GLU A 177 21.83 27.79 10.33
C GLU A 177 21.46 26.56 11.17
N SER A 178 21.33 26.72 12.48
CA SER A 178 20.94 25.64 13.40
C SER A 178 19.47 25.20 13.26
N LEU A 179 18.56 26.13 12.95
CA LEU A 179 17.14 25.81 12.70
C LEU A 179 16.90 25.22 11.30
N ARG A 180 17.74 25.57 10.31
CA ARG A 180 17.65 25.00 8.95
C ARG A 180 17.93 23.50 8.94
N LEU A 181 18.97 23.05 9.64
CA LEU A 181 19.40 21.64 9.65
C LEU A 181 18.46 20.73 10.46
N GLN A 182 17.90 21.23 11.56
CA GLN A 182 16.94 20.47 12.37
C GLN A 182 15.58 20.33 11.68
N GLY A 183 15.13 21.38 10.98
CA GLY A 183 13.90 21.35 10.17
C GLY A 183 14.00 20.42 8.95
N THR A 184 15.12 20.46 8.22
CA THR A 184 15.35 19.56 7.06
C THR A 184 15.48 18.10 7.49
N THR A 185 16.15 17.80 8.60
CA THR A 185 16.27 16.43 9.12
C THR A 185 14.89 15.87 9.52
N SER A 186 14.04 16.69 10.16
CA SER A 186 12.67 16.30 10.49
C SER A 186 11.82 16.04 9.24
N LEU A 187 11.92 16.89 8.22
CA LEU A 187 11.22 16.73 6.95
C LEU A 187 11.65 15.46 6.20
N VAL A 188 12.96 15.22 6.09
CA VAL A 188 13.49 14.01 5.43
C VAL A 188 13.03 12.76 6.16
N SER A 189 13.01 12.77 7.50
CA SER A 189 12.48 11.68 8.31
C SER A 189 11.00 11.39 8.00
N SER A 190 10.15 12.42 8.01
CA SER A 190 8.72 12.28 7.73
C SER A 190 8.46 11.80 6.30
N LEU A 191 9.15 12.35 5.31
CA LEU A 191 9.06 11.90 3.91
C LEU A 191 9.48 10.44 3.75
N THR A 192 10.55 10.04 4.45
CA THR A 192 11.05 8.67 4.43
C THR A 192 10.04 7.69 5.05
N GLN A 193 9.42 8.06 6.17
CA GLN A 193 8.38 7.26 6.80
C GLN A 193 7.15 7.08 5.89
N ILE A 194 6.69 8.16 5.26
CA ILE A 194 5.55 8.08 4.32
C ILE A 194 5.92 7.26 3.09
N SER A 195 7.13 7.43 2.55
CA SER A 195 7.66 6.63 1.44
C SER A 195 7.62 5.14 1.76
N PHE A 196 8.06 4.75 2.95
CA PHE A 196 8.04 3.35 3.38
C PHE A 196 6.61 2.81 3.51
N ARG A 197 5.69 3.57 4.12
CA ARG A 197 4.26 3.22 4.20
C ARG A 197 3.67 2.97 2.82
N LEU A 198 3.92 3.86 1.86
CA LEU A 198 3.43 3.72 0.48
C LEU A 198 4.01 2.50 -0.25
N LYS A 199 5.30 2.21 -0.05
CA LYS A 199 5.92 0.97 -0.58
C LYS A 199 5.22 -0.26 0.00
N ARG A 200 4.93 -0.26 1.30
CA ARG A 200 4.21 -1.36 1.97
C ARG A 200 2.81 -1.55 1.40
N VAL A 201 2.07 -0.46 1.19
CA VAL A 201 0.75 -0.49 0.54
C VAL A 201 0.83 -1.10 -0.88
N ALA A 202 1.88 -0.78 -1.65
CA ALA A 202 2.10 -1.40 -2.96
C ALA A 202 2.25 -2.92 -2.87
N GLN A 203 2.99 -3.41 -1.87
CA GLN A 203 3.18 -4.85 -1.61
C GLN A 203 1.90 -5.52 -1.12
N GLU A 204 1.07 -4.83 -0.31
CA GLU A 204 -0.24 -5.35 0.08
C GLU A 204 -1.20 -5.50 -1.11
N TYR A 205 -1.14 -4.60 -2.10
CA TYR A 205 -1.90 -4.78 -3.34
C TYR A 205 -1.45 -6.03 -4.12
N ASP A 206 -0.14 -6.30 -4.18
CA ASP A 206 0.38 -7.53 -4.79
C ASP A 206 -0.09 -8.78 -4.01
N LEU A 207 -0.16 -8.68 -2.68
CA LEU A 207 -0.67 -9.74 -1.82
C LEU A 207 -2.16 -10.00 -2.06
N ILE A 208 -2.98 -8.96 -2.22
CA ILE A 208 -4.38 -9.11 -2.64
C ILE A 208 -4.47 -9.83 -3.99
N ALA A 209 -3.65 -9.43 -4.97
CA ALA A 209 -3.69 -10.02 -6.30
C ALA A 209 -3.38 -11.53 -6.29
N THR A 210 -2.52 -11.98 -5.38
CA THR A 210 -2.14 -13.40 -5.23
C THR A 210 -3.00 -14.17 -4.22
N SER A 211 -3.76 -13.49 -3.35
CA SER A 211 -4.58 -14.13 -2.32
C SER A 211 -6.02 -14.40 -2.76
N PHE A 212 -6.56 -13.57 -3.66
CA PHE A 212 -7.94 -13.72 -4.15
C PHE A 212 -8.00 -14.45 -5.48
N ILE A 213 -7.93 -15.77 -5.41
CA ILE A 213 -7.97 -16.69 -6.56
C ILE A 213 -9.26 -16.49 -7.37
N GLY A 214 -9.13 -16.49 -8.70
CA GLY A 214 -10.25 -16.31 -9.63
C GLY A 214 -10.58 -14.84 -9.95
N MET A 215 -9.70 -13.91 -9.57
CA MET A 215 -9.76 -12.53 -10.03
C MET A 215 -9.61 -12.44 -11.56
N ASP A 216 -10.50 -11.68 -12.21
CA ASP A 216 -10.44 -11.51 -13.66
C ASP A 216 -9.27 -10.60 -14.08
N ARG A 217 -8.81 -10.75 -15.33
CA ARG A 217 -7.66 -9.99 -15.86
C ARG A 217 -7.84 -8.47 -15.76
N LYS A 218 -9.06 -7.94 -15.91
CA LYS A 218 -9.31 -6.50 -15.82
C LYS A 218 -9.20 -6.02 -14.37
N SER A 219 -9.74 -6.78 -13.42
CA SER A 219 -9.59 -6.52 -11.99
C SER A 219 -8.13 -6.58 -11.55
N LEU A 220 -7.38 -7.62 -11.97
CA LEU A 220 -5.94 -7.72 -11.70
C LEU A 220 -5.18 -6.53 -12.25
N LYS A 221 -5.48 -6.09 -13.47
CA LYS A 221 -4.89 -4.89 -14.07
C LYS A 221 -5.09 -3.66 -13.19
N ILE A 222 -6.31 -3.43 -12.70
CA ILE A 222 -6.61 -2.30 -11.80
C ILE A 222 -5.78 -2.40 -10.51
N ILE A 223 -5.70 -3.58 -9.89
CA ILE A 223 -4.89 -3.79 -8.68
C ILE A 223 -3.40 -3.49 -8.95
N SER A 224 -2.85 -3.97 -10.07
CA SER A 224 -1.46 -3.71 -10.44
C SER A 224 -1.19 -2.22 -10.73
N GLU A 225 -2.14 -1.50 -11.33
CA GLU A 225 -2.04 -0.05 -11.57
C GLU A 225 -2.05 0.75 -10.25
N LEU A 226 -2.86 0.32 -9.28
CA LEU A 226 -2.88 0.91 -7.93
C LEU A 226 -1.56 0.64 -7.19
N ALA A 227 -1.03 -0.58 -7.28
CA ALA A 227 0.27 -0.94 -6.72
C ALA A 227 1.39 -0.10 -7.34
N LEU A 228 1.42 0.04 -8.66
CA LEU A 228 2.39 0.90 -9.38
C LEU A 228 2.27 2.37 -8.95
N SER A 229 1.06 2.88 -8.75
CA SER A 229 0.83 4.25 -8.28
C SER A 229 1.40 4.46 -6.88
N CYS A 230 1.24 3.47 -5.99
CA CYS A 230 1.81 3.49 -4.64
C CYS A 230 3.35 3.43 -4.67
N SER A 231 3.94 2.55 -5.49
CA SER A 231 5.39 2.50 -5.69
C SER A 231 5.96 3.80 -6.27
N LEU A 232 5.23 4.44 -7.18
CA LEU A 232 5.62 5.73 -7.74
C LEU A 232 5.59 6.83 -6.68
N LEU A 233 4.54 6.90 -5.86
CA LEU A 233 4.48 7.84 -4.74
C LEU A 233 5.55 7.52 -3.69
N ALA A 234 5.82 6.25 -3.41
CA ALA A 234 6.87 5.84 -2.48
C ALA A 234 8.24 6.34 -2.97
N PHE A 235 8.60 6.04 -4.22
CA PHE A 235 9.81 6.53 -4.87
C PHE A 235 9.88 8.07 -4.85
N SER A 236 8.81 8.75 -5.23
CA SER A 236 8.79 10.21 -5.36
C SER A 236 8.83 10.92 -4.00
N THR A 237 8.17 10.38 -2.98
CA THR A 237 8.19 10.92 -1.61
C THR A 237 9.57 10.73 -0.98
N GLY A 238 10.22 9.60 -1.28
CA GLY A 238 11.59 9.31 -0.87
C GLY A 238 12.67 10.06 -1.65
N PHE A 239 12.35 11.12 -2.42
CA PHE A 239 13.33 11.78 -3.30
C PHE A 239 14.59 12.26 -2.57
N ALA A 240 14.44 12.71 -1.31
CA ALA A 240 15.53 13.20 -0.49
C ALA A 240 16.60 12.14 -0.21
N LEU A 241 16.22 10.84 -0.24
CA LEU A 241 17.13 9.72 -0.07
C LEU A 241 18.08 9.54 -1.26
N PHE A 242 17.75 10.09 -2.44
CA PHE A 242 18.58 10.00 -3.64
C PHE A 242 19.62 11.12 -3.74
N ILE A 243 19.62 12.05 -2.78
CA ILE A 243 20.49 13.22 -2.74
C ILE A 243 21.52 13.03 -1.60
N PRO A 244 22.81 12.80 -1.92
CA PRO A 244 23.83 12.39 -0.94
C PRO A 244 23.99 13.34 0.27
N ASN A 245 23.78 14.64 0.09
CA ASN A 245 23.96 15.66 1.14
C ASN A 245 22.69 15.95 1.96
N LEU A 246 21.51 15.48 1.53
CA LEU A 246 20.24 15.58 2.30
C LEU A 246 20.05 14.41 3.26
N HIS A 247 20.72 13.30 2.97
CA HIS A 247 20.59 12.08 3.73
C HIS A 247 21.63 12.03 4.86
N ALA A 248 21.25 12.41 6.08
CA ALA A 248 22.11 12.20 7.25
C ALA A 248 22.51 10.72 7.39
N LYS A 249 23.79 10.44 7.66
CA LYS A 249 24.35 9.07 7.71
C LYS A 249 23.69 8.14 8.74
N ASN A 250 22.86 8.64 9.65
CA ASN A 250 22.31 7.89 10.78
C ASN A 250 20.78 8.03 10.89
N PHE A 251 20.02 7.51 9.92
CA PHE A 251 18.59 7.30 10.11
C PHE A 251 18.34 5.85 10.55
N VAL A 252 17.96 5.70 11.83
CA VAL A 252 17.38 4.45 12.35
C VAL A 252 15.88 4.51 12.06
N ILE A 253 15.46 3.82 11.01
CA ILE A 253 14.05 3.61 10.70
C ILE A 253 13.65 2.29 11.37
N CYS A 254 12.51 2.24 12.05
CA CYS A 254 11.94 1.07 12.74
C CYS A 254 12.41 -0.28 12.17
N GLY A 255 13.44 -0.87 12.79
CA GLY A 255 13.93 -2.23 12.48
C GLY A 255 14.85 -2.39 11.25
N LEU A 256 15.29 -1.32 10.58
CA LEU A 256 16.27 -1.39 9.48
C LEU A 256 17.43 -0.43 9.72
N GLU A 257 18.57 -0.97 10.15
CA GLU A 257 19.79 -0.24 10.54
C GLU A 257 20.53 0.47 9.38
N ASN A 258 19.93 0.60 8.18
CA ASN A 258 20.66 1.16 7.04
C ASN A 258 19.76 1.85 6.00
N SER A 259 19.81 3.19 5.98
CA SER A 259 19.15 4.04 4.98
C SER A 259 19.58 3.78 3.53
N ASN A 260 20.84 3.38 3.33
CA ASN A 260 21.36 2.97 2.03
C ASN A 260 20.69 1.69 1.49
N CYS A 261 20.00 0.93 2.33
CA CYS A 261 19.16 -0.18 1.88
C CYS A 261 17.84 0.34 1.30
N LEU A 262 17.23 1.35 1.95
CA LEU A 262 15.89 1.82 1.64
C LEU A 262 15.80 2.49 0.25
N HIS A 263 16.78 3.32 -0.14
CA HIS A 263 16.77 3.94 -1.47
C HIS A 263 16.78 2.89 -2.59
N ALA A 264 17.49 1.78 -2.38
CA ALA A 264 17.67 0.74 -3.38
C ALA A 264 16.39 -0.09 -3.48
N MET A 265 15.76 -0.37 -2.33
CA MET A 265 14.46 -1.02 -2.27
C MET A 265 13.38 -0.23 -3.01
N LEU A 266 13.34 1.11 -2.87
CA LEU A 266 12.37 1.96 -3.59
C LEU A 266 12.60 1.95 -5.10
N ILE A 267 13.85 2.07 -5.54
CA ILE A 267 14.21 2.00 -6.96
C ILE A 267 13.88 0.63 -7.53
N GLN A 268 14.20 -0.45 -6.81
CA GLN A 268 13.97 -1.82 -7.25
C GLN A 268 12.48 -2.15 -7.36
N ASP A 269 11.67 -1.75 -6.39
CA ASP A 269 10.22 -1.96 -6.40
C ASP A 269 9.57 -1.25 -7.61
N LEU A 270 9.90 0.02 -7.85
CA LEU A 270 9.40 0.75 -9.02
C LEU A 270 9.95 0.18 -10.34
N PHE A 271 11.25 -0.17 -10.38
CA PHE A 271 11.91 -0.74 -11.56
C PHE A 271 11.29 -2.08 -11.96
N GLY A 272 11.05 -2.98 -11.02
CA GLY A 272 10.43 -4.28 -11.30
C GLY A 272 9.08 -4.12 -12.01
N ARG A 273 8.25 -3.18 -11.52
CA ARG A 273 6.92 -2.91 -12.09
C ARG A 273 6.98 -2.28 -13.47
N LEU A 274 7.99 -1.45 -13.73
CA LEU A 274 8.15 -0.73 -15.00
C LEU A 274 8.95 -1.47 -16.06
N TRP A 275 9.70 -2.52 -15.68
CA TRP A 275 10.67 -3.21 -16.54
C TRP A 275 10.10 -3.63 -17.91
N HIS A 276 8.83 -4.06 -17.93
CA HIS A 276 8.13 -4.47 -19.16
C HIS A 276 7.18 -3.42 -19.74
N ILE A 277 7.12 -2.22 -19.16
CA ILE A 277 6.18 -1.14 -19.50
C ILE A 277 6.89 0.03 -20.20
N ASP A 278 8.04 0.46 -19.68
CA ASP A 278 8.75 1.64 -20.17
C ASP A 278 10.27 1.43 -20.07
N CYS A 279 10.87 1.03 -21.19
CA CYS A 279 12.29 0.73 -21.26
C CYS A 279 13.19 1.95 -21.01
N GLU A 280 12.75 3.16 -21.38
CA GLU A 280 13.52 4.38 -21.18
C GLU A 280 13.54 4.73 -19.68
N THR A 281 12.37 4.76 -19.05
CA THR A 281 12.25 5.03 -17.62
C THR A 281 12.96 3.97 -16.78
N SER A 282 12.83 2.68 -17.14
CA SER A 282 13.58 1.59 -16.49
C SER A 282 15.10 1.73 -16.65
N THR A 283 15.58 2.27 -17.77
CA THR A 283 17.02 2.52 -17.97
C THR A 283 17.51 3.62 -17.02
N LYS A 284 16.74 4.70 -16.85
CA LYS A 284 17.04 5.77 -15.89
C LYS A 284 17.06 5.24 -14.45
N LEU A 285 16.07 4.44 -14.06
CA LEU A 285 16.02 3.80 -12.74
C LEU A 285 17.23 2.88 -12.49
N ARG A 286 17.64 2.11 -13.50
CA ARG A 286 18.85 1.28 -13.40
C ARG A 286 20.11 2.11 -13.19
N LEU A 287 20.21 3.29 -13.81
CA LEU A 287 21.34 4.19 -13.61
C LEU A 287 21.35 4.74 -12.17
N LEU A 288 20.20 5.17 -11.65
CA LEU A 288 20.05 5.57 -10.25
C LEU A 288 20.51 4.46 -9.29
N LEU A 289 20.12 3.21 -9.54
CA LEU A 289 20.50 2.07 -8.71
C LEU A 289 22.01 1.81 -8.69
N LYS A 290 22.72 2.04 -9.80
CA LYS A 290 24.19 1.87 -9.86
C LYS A 290 24.92 2.89 -8.98
N ILE A 291 24.40 4.12 -8.90
CA ILE A 291 24.98 5.20 -8.09
C ILE A 291 24.89 4.86 -6.59
N CYS A 292 23.82 4.18 -6.21
CA CYS A 292 23.56 3.67 -4.86
C CYS A 292 24.51 2.54 -4.37
N GLY A 293 25.53 2.13 -5.13
CA GLY A 293 26.56 1.17 -4.70
C GLY A 293 26.10 -0.28 -4.51
N GLN A 294 24.84 -0.60 -4.80
CA GLN A 294 24.29 -1.96 -4.67
C GLN A 294 24.65 -2.84 -5.87
N SER A 295 25.18 -4.04 -5.59
CA SER A 295 25.67 -4.97 -6.62
C SER A 295 24.53 -5.59 -7.45
N LYS A 296 24.87 -6.03 -8.66
CA LYS A 296 23.99 -6.57 -9.72
C LYS A 296 23.17 -7.82 -9.35
N ASN A 297 23.16 -8.27 -8.09
CA ASN A 297 22.62 -9.58 -7.71
C ASN A 297 21.25 -9.57 -7.01
N SER A 298 20.63 -8.41 -6.78
CA SER A 298 19.29 -8.30 -6.16
C SER A 298 18.17 -7.95 -7.16
N PHE A 299 18.38 -8.20 -8.46
CA PHE A 299 17.29 -8.11 -9.47
C PHE A 299 16.31 -9.29 -9.41
N LEU A 300 16.47 -10.18 -8.44
CA LEU A 300 15.58 -11.28 -8.20
C LEU A 300 14.68 -10.86 -7.05
N LEU A 301 13.44 -10.54 -7.39
CA LEU A 301 12.21 -10.72 -6.59
C LEU A 301 11.23 -9.61 -6.95
N GLN A 302 10.72 -9.68 -8.16
CA GLN A 302 9.29 -9.49 -8.28
C GLN A 302 8.73 -10.82 -8.73
N SER A 303 7.58 -11.17 -8.15
CA SER A 303 7.08 -12.53 -8.24
C SER A 303 7.03 -12.97 -9.69
N ARG A 304 7.61 -14.14 -9.97
CA ARG A 304 7.57 -14.82 -11.26
C ARG A 304 6.15 -15.30 -11.60
N ASN A 305 5.13 -14.79 -10.90
CA ASN A 305 3.77 -14.79 -11.41
C ASN A 305 3.76 -13.89 -12.62
N GLN A 306 3.79 -14.53 -13.78
CA GLN A 306 3.51 -14.00 -15.10
C GLN A 306 2.07 -13.45 -15.20
N ILE A 307 1.63 -12.63 -14.26
CA ILE A 307 0.31 -12.03 -14.28
C ILE A 307 0.50 -10.58 -14.72
N LEU A 308 0.39 -10.41 -16.05
CA LEU A 308 0.32 -9.15 -16.82
C LEU A 308 1.63 -8.65 -17.43
N THR A 309 2.22 -9.49 -18.29
CA THR A 309 2.87 -8.98 -19.49
C THR A 309 1.87 -8.21 -20.37
N VAL A 310 2.27 -7.00 -20.76
CA VAL A 310 1.75 -6.13 -21.85
C VAL A 310 0.56 -5.20 -21.52
N TYR A 311 0.90 -3.91 -21.29
CA TYR A 311 0.21 -2.64 -21.66
C TYR A 311 -1.31 -2.47 -21.35
N GLU A 312 -1.94 -1.31 -21.17
CA GLU A 312 -1.75 0.08 -21.59
C GLU A 312 -2.23 0.95 -20.40
N ALA A 313 -1.31 1.55 -19.66
CA ALA A 313 -1.62 2.60 -18.69
C ALA A 313 -0.84 3.84 -19.11
N ARG A 314 -1.12 4.35 -20.33
CA ARG A 314 -0.38 5.48 -20.92
C ARG A 314 -0.32 6.68 -19.96
N ALA A 315 -1.40 6.90 -19.20
CA ALA A 315 -1.46 7.95 -18.19
C ALA A 315 -0.45 7.73 -17.05
N ILE A 316 -0.47 6.56 -16.39
CA ILE A 316 0.44 6.28 -15.27
C ILE A 316 1.90 6.23 -15.75
N SER A 317 2.17 5.57 -16.88
CA SER A 317 3.52 5.50 -17.47
C SER A 317 4.10 6.89 -17.77
N ALA A 318 3.29 7.83 -18.29
CA ALA A 318 3.73 9.21 -18.49
C ALA A 318 4.08 9.91 -17.17
N VAL A 319 3.32 9.65 -16.09
CA VAL A 319 3.64 10.18 -14.75
C VAL A 319 4.90 9.53 -14.18
N CYS A 320 5.12 8.23 -14.41
CA CYS A 320 6.36 7.55 -14.04
C CYS A 320 7.58 8.18 -14.73
N SER A 321 7.51 8.38 -16.05
CA SER A 321 8.59 9.00 -16.81
C SER A 321 8.87 10.43 -16.34
N TYR A 322 7.82 11.22 -16.08
CA TYR A 322 7.92 12.55 -15.49
C TYR A 322 8.63 12.55 -14.12
N ALA A 323 8.20 11.65 -13.22
CA ALA A 323 8.76 11.55 -11.87
C ALA A 323 10.23 11.12 -11.88
N VAL A 324 10.56 10.04 -12.59
CA VAL A 324 11.92 9.51 -12.66
C VAL A 324 12.87 10.52 -13.31
N THR A 325 12.44 11.17 -14.40
CA THR A 325 13.25 12.21 -15.04
C THR A 325 13.46 13.41 -14.10
N GLY A 326 12.43 13.81 -13.36
CA GLY A 326 12.54 14.86 -12.35
C GLY A 326 13.54 14.51 -11.25
N VAL A 327 13.46 13.31 -10.67
CA VAL A 327 14.38 12.85 -9.61
C VAL A 327 15.82 12.75 -10.13
N VAL A 328 16.05 12.23 -11.35
CA VAL A 328 17.38 12.22 -11.97
C VAL A 328 17.92 13.63 -12.15
N SER A 329 17.07 14.60 -12.51
CA SER A 329 17.47 16.00 -12.68
C SER A 329 17.88 16.61 -11.35
N LEU A 330 17.12 16.36 -10.27
CA LEU A 330 17.45 16.81 -8.92
C LEU A 330 18.79 16.23 -8.43
N GLN A 331 19.03 14.94 -8.67
CA GLN A 331 20.29 14.31 -8.30
C GLN A 331 21.47 14.92 -9.07
N ASN A 332 21.31 15.20 -10.37
CA ASN A 332 22.35 15.83 -11.18
C ASN A 332 22.62 17.27 -10.75
N GLU A 333 21.60 18.02 -10.33
CA GLU A 333 21.73 19.37 -9.79
C GLU A 333 22.52 19.35 -8.47
N ALA A 334 22.16 18.45 -7.56
CA ALA A 334 22.86 18.28 -6.28
C ALA A 334 24.33 17.83 -6.42
N ASN A 335 24.66 17.06 -7.45
CA ASN A 335 26.03 16.58 -7.68
C ASN A 335 26.96 17.65 -8.27
N ARG A 336 26.43 18.75 -8.82
CA ARG A 336 27.25 19.73 -9.55
C ARG A 336 27.96 20.73 -8.64
N LEU A 337 27.47 21.01 -7.43
CA LEU A 337 27.96 22.10 -6.59
C LEU A 337 27.74 21.81 -5.09
N HIS A 338 28.69 22.20 -4.23
CA HIS A 338 28.82 21.79 -2.82
C HIS A 338 28.30 22.83 -1.78
N ASP A 339 27.42 23.76 -2.15
CA ASP A 339 26.97 24.85 -1.26
C ASP A 339 25.60 24.57 -0.59
N ASP A 340 25.44 25.03 0.66
CA ASP A 340 24.21 24.84 1.46
C ASP A 340 22.96 25.54 0.89
N GLU A 341 23.15 26.66 0.18
CA GLU A 341 22.06 27.36 -0.52
C GLU A 341 21.45 26.50 -1.63
N ILE A 342 22.28 25.69 -2.28
CA ILE A 342 21.89 24.78 -3.37
C ILE A 342 21.11 23.60 -2.80
N LEU A 343 21.46 23.13 -1.60
CA LEU A 343 20.75 22.05 -0.93
C LEU A 343 19.30 22.45 -0.60
N SER A 344 19.10 23.71 -0.16
CA SER A 344 17.77 24.27 0.07
C SER A 344 16.98 24.38 -1.23
N GLN A 345 17.62 24.84 -2.32
CA GLN A 345 16.98 24.95 -3.64
C GLN A 345 16.56 23.57 -4.19
N VAL A 346 17.45 22.57 -4.14
CA VAL A 346 17.16 21.20 -4.59
C VAL A 346 16.03 20.59 -3.76
N THR A 347 15.98 20.86 -2.45
CA THR A 347 14.89 20.40 -1.59
C THR A 347 13.55 21.02 -2.02
N ASN A 348 13.52 22.33 -2.26
CA ASN A 348 12.32 23.03 -2.72
C ASN A 348 11.85 22.51 -4.10
N ASN A 349 12.78 22.35 -5.05
CA ASN A 349 12.51 21.76 -6.36
C ASN A 349 11.94 20.34 -6.21
N GLY A 350 12.48 19.55 -5.28
CA GLY A 350 11.99 18.20 -4.97
C GLY A 350 10.58 18.17 -4.38
N LEU A 351 10.27 19.08 -3.46
CA LEU A 351 8.92 19.21 -2.90
C LEU A 351 7.90 19.67 -3.96
N GLN A 352 8.28 20.59 -4.84
CA GLN A 352 7.44 20.99 -5.97
C GLN A 352 7.21 19.85 -6.96
N LEU A 353 8.26 19.06 -7.24
CA LEU A 353 8.15 17.87 -8.07
C LEU A 353 7.18 16.85 -7.44
N LEU A 354 7.31 16.59 -6.13
CA LEU A 354 6.44 15.70 -5.38
C LEU A 354 4.98 16.17 -5.45
N LEU A 355 4.70 17.45 -5.21
CA LEU A 355 3.37 18.02 -5.37
C LEU A 355 2.82 17.78 -6.78
N GLY A 356 3.63 18.07 -7.80
CA GLY A 356 3.26 17.87 -9.21
C GLY A 356 2.92 16.43 -9.54
N ILE A 357 3.68 15.46 -9.00
CA ILE A 357 3.45 14.03 -9.16
C ILE A 357 2.16 13.61 -8.47
N THR A 358 1.98 13.99 -7.20
CA THR A 358 0.79 13.68 -6.40
C THR A 358 -0.47 14.21 -7.09
N MET A 359 -0.46 15.45 -7.56
CA MET A 359 -1.60 16.03 -8.29
C MET A 359 -1.87 15.34 -9.62
N LYS A 360 -0.83 14.95 -10.38
CA LYS A 360 -0.99 14.20 -11.64
C LYS A 360 -1.59 12.82 -11.41
N LEU A 361 -1.19 12.12 -10.34
CA LEU A 361 -1.74 10.81 -9.98
C LEU A 361 -3.19 10.90 -9.54
N MET A 362 -3.52 11.86 -8.68
CA MET A 362 -4.90 12.05 -8.23
C MET A 362 -5.85 12.33 -9.40
N ARG A 363 -5.39 13.00 -10.47
CA ARG A 363 -6.18 13.28 -11.68
C ARG A 363 -6.53 12.04 -12.49
N ILE A 364 -5.83 10.93 -12.29
CA ILE A 364 -6.17 9.66 -12.93
C ILE A 364 -7.42 9.13 -12.24
N PRO A 365 -8.54 8.94 -12.96
CA PRO A 365 -9.77 8.46 -12.33
C PRO A 365 -9.54 7.13 -11.63
N PHE A 366 -9.80 7.10 -10.33
CA PHE A 366 -9.73 5.87 -9.56
C PHE A 366 -10.80 4.89 -10.07
N GLN A 367 -10.42 3.65 -10.36
CA GLN A 367 -11.33 2.61 -10.86
C GLN A 367 -11.45 1.49 -9.84
N THR A 368 -12.65 0.94 -9.70
CA THR A 368 -12.87 -0.24 -8.85
C THR A 368 -12.78 -1.53 -9.67
N PRO A 369 -12.06 -2.57 -9.20
CA PRO A 369 -12.04 -3.86 -9.86
C PRO A 369 -13.45 -4.48 -9.91
N ASN A 370 -13.80 -5.13 -11.02
CA ASN A 370 -15.07 -5.87 -11.13
C ASN A 370 -15.21 -6.93 -10.02
N HIS A 371 -14.09 -7.49 -9.57
CA HIS A 371 -14.01 -8.45 -8.48
C HIS A 371 -14.51 -7.88 -7.15
N PHE A 372 -14.43 -6.56 -6.93
CA PHE A 372 -14.99 -5.90 -5.73
C PHE A 372 -16.49 -6.15 -5.56
N PHE A 373 -17.21 -6.34 -6.66
CA PHE A 373 -18.66 -6.62 -6.62
C PHE A 373 -18.97 -8.13 -6.63
N ARG A 374 -17.96 -8.99 -6.49
CA ARG A 374 -18.12 -10.44 -6.34
C ARG A 374 -17.98 -10.79 -4.86
N VAL A 375 -19.11 -10.87 -4.17
CA VAL A 375 -19.15 -11.34 -2.78
C VAL A 375 -19.06 -12.86 -2.81
N ARG A 376 -17.90 -13.40 -2.47
CA ARG A 376 -17.62 -14.83 -2.41
C ARG A 376 -16.64 -15.10 -1.26
N PRO A 377 -16.77 -16.24 -0.56
CA PRO A 377 -15.77 -16.68 0.39
C PRO A 377 -14.39 -16.78 -0.27
N CYS A 378 -13.34 -16.33 0.44
CA CYS A 378 -11.96 -16.51 0.01
C CYS A 378 -11.46 -17.93 0.32
N ILE A 379 -10.53 -18.42 -0.49
CA ILE A 379 -9.78 -19.62 -0.18
C ILE A 379 -8.81 -19.27 0.94
N SER A 380 -8.92 -19.99 2.04
CA SER A 380 -8.18 -19.69 3.26
C SER A 380 -7.67 -20.99 3.92
N SER A 381 -6.72 -20.85 4.82
CA SER A 381 -6.03 -21.95 5.50
C SER A 381 -6.10 -21.79 7.01
N GLU A 382 -6.23 -22.87 7.77
CA GLU A 382 -6.10 -22.88 9.23
C GLU A 382 -4.87 -23.69 9.64
N LEU A 383 -4.06 -23.19 10.58
CA LEU A 383 -2.93 -23.92 11.14
C LEU A 383 -3.26 -24.45 12.53
N PHE A 384 -3.22 -25.76 12.69
CA PHE A 384 -3.34 -26.43 13.98
C PHE A 384 -1.99 -27.02 14.37
N SER A 385 -1.64 -26.91 15.65
CA SER A 385 -0.47 -27.56 16.23
C SER A 385 -0.90 -28.69 17.15
N SER A 386 -0.28 -29.86 17.02
CA SER A 386 -0.27 -30.88 18.07
C SER A 386 1.16 -31.14 18.50
N THR A 387 1.43 -30.99 19.80
CA THR A 387 2.71 -31.34 20.41
C THR A 387 2.76 -32.85 20.59
N GLY A 388 3.81 -33.50 20.07
CA GLY A 388 4.09 -34.89 20.44
C GLY A 388 4.83 -34.92 21.77
N ASP A 389 4.46 -35.82 22.68
CA ASP A 389 5.23 -36.08 23.90
C ASP A 389 6.60 -36.63 23.50
N SER A 390 7.64 -35.78 23.48
CA SER A 390 9.02 -36.20 23.24
C SER A 390 9.80 -36.17 24.56
N ASP A 391 9.97 -37.34 25.19
CA ASP A 391 10.77 -37.60 26.39
C ASP A 391 12.30 -37.46 26.17
N THR A 392 12.77 -36.59 25.27
CA THR A 392 14.20 -36.46 24.98
C THR A 392 14.85 -35.35 25.81
N PRO A 393 15.90 -35.64 26.61
CA PRO A 393 16.48 -34.69 27.58
C PRO A 393 17.39 -33.59 27.00
N ASP A 394 17.74 -33.66 25.72
CA ASP A 394 18.77 -32.79 25.13
C ASP A 394 18.16 -31.74 24.20
N GLY A 395 17.87 -30.57 24.78
CA GLY A 395 17.41 -29.37 24.08
C GLY A 395 15.89 -29.20 24.04
N ILE A 396 15.41 -27.97 24.28
CA ILE A 396 13.99 -27.59 24.16
C ILE A 396 13.65 -27.50 22.66
N LEU A 397 13.58 -28.64 21.99
CA LEU A 397 13.09 -28.78 20.63
C LEU A 397 11.60 -29.06 20.70
N ILE A 398 10.77 -28.16 20.18
CA ILE A 398 9.33 -28.41 20.09
C ILE A 398 9.08 -29.17 18.79
N LEU A 399 8.90 -30.49 18.87
CA LEU A 399 8.34 -31.27 17.77
C LEU A 399 6.85 -30.96 17.67
N THR A 400 6.51 -30.09 16.73
CA THR A 400 5.12 -29.72 16.47
C THR A 400 4.69 -30.37 15.15
N SER A 401 3.64 -31.18 15.22
CA SER A 401 2.93 -31.59 14.00
C SER A 401 1.96 -30.47 13.64
N PHE A 402 2.09 -29.96 12.41
CA PHE A 402 1.23 -28.92 11.88
C PHE A 402 0.23 -29.53 10.92
N GLN A 403 -1.06 -29.35 11.20
CA GLN A 403 -2.12 -29.65 10.26
C GLN A 403 -2.62 -28.36 9.64
N VAL A 404 -2.66 -28.32 8.32
CA VAL A 404 -3.28 -27.23 7.57
C VAL A 404 -4.55 -27.73 6.91
N ASN A 405 -5.65 -27.02 7.16
CA ASN A 405 -6.93 -27.27 6.49
C ASN A 405 -7.20 -26.13 5.50
N PHE A 406 -7.36 -26.47 4.22
CA PHE A 406 -7.89 -25.56 3.22
C PHE A 406 -9.42 -25.60 3.26
N GLN A 407 -10.05 -24.45 3.49
CA GLN A 407 -11.50 -24.34 3.46
C GLN A 407 -11.93 -23.57 2.20
N SER A 408 -12.80 -24.21 1.40
CA SER A 408 -13.71 -23.52 0.50
C SER A 408 -15.01 -23.32 1.26
N GLY A 409 -15.54 -22.09 1.29
CA GLY A 409 -16.48 -21.56 2.30
C GLY A 409 -17.87 -22.18 2.48
N ASP A 410 -18.04 -23.50 2.36
CA ASP A 410 -19.31 -24.18 2.64
C ASP A 410 -19.47 -24.64 4.11
N ASN A 411 -18.40 -24.61 4.92
CA ASN A 411 -18.47 -25.00 6.33
C ASN A 411 -18.80 -23.80 7.23
N LYS A 412 -20.05 -23.77 7.72
CA LYS A 412 -20.62 -22.83 8.69
C LYS A 412 -20.03 -22.97 10.11
N GLY A 413 -18.72 -23.18 10.24
CA GLY A 413 -18.02 -22.88 11.48
C GLY A 413 -18.00 -21.36 11.67
N GLN A 414 -18.19 -20.87 12.90
CA GLN A 414 -18.15 -19.44 13.19
C GLN A 414 -16.84 -18.83 12.67
N MET A 415 -16.86 -18.17 11.51
CA MET A 415 -15.82 -17.26 11.03
C MET A 415 -15.74 -16.09 12.00
N ARG A 416 -15.13 -16.26 13.18
CA ARG A 416 -14.84 -15.15 14.10
C ARG A 416 -13.52 -14.50 13.72
N LEU A 417 -13.42 -13.93 12.52
CA LEU A 417 -12.35 -12.97 12.24
C LEU A 417 -12.84 -11.81 11.39
N GLY A 418 -12.63 -10.61 11.91
CA GLY A 418 -12.51 -9.42 11.07
C GLY A 418 -11.10 -9.35 10.51
N CYS A 419 -10.96 -8.88 9.27
CA CYS A 419 -9.68 -8.43 8.69
C CYS A 419 -8.89 -7.44 9.60
N GLN A 420 -9.49 -6.93 10.69
CA GLN A 420 -8.88 -6.01 11.64
C GLN A 420 -7.80 -6.61 12.55
N GLY A 421 -7.73 -7.93 12.71
CA GLY A 421 -6.81 -8.55 13.69
C GLY A 421 -5.39 -8.83 13.21
N TRP A 422 -5.08 -8.51 11.95
CA TRP A 422 -3.87 -8.95 11.30
C TRP A 422 -2.95 -7.75 11.14
N GLY A 423 -1.77 -7.80 11.73
CA GLY A 423 -0.71 -6.88 11.35
C GLY A 423 -0.40 -7.13 9.88
N ALA A 424 -0.93 -6.30 8.98
CA ALA A 424 -0.72 -6.43 7.54
C ALA A 424 0.77 -6.45 7.19
N ASP A 425 1.59 -5.79 8.02
CA ASP A 425 3.05 -5.77 7.93
C ASP A 425 3.67 -7.16 8.08
N ASP A 426 3.22 -7.96 9.05
CA ASP A 426 3.74 -9.32 9.29
C ASP A 426 3.42 -10.26 8.11
N MET A 427 2.23 -10.12 7.53
CA MET A 427 1.79 -10.93 6.39
C MET A 427 2.65 -10.70 5.15
N VAL A 428 2.90 -9.43 4.81
CA VAL A 428 3.70 -9.09 3.63
C VAL A 428 5.11 -9.66 3.77
N ASP A 429 5.70 -9.53 4.96
CA ASP A 429 7.05 -10.04 5.23
C ASP A 429 7.10 -11.58 5.21
N LEU A 430 6.13 -12.27 5.81
CA LEU A 430 6.04 -13.73 5.76
C LEU A 430 5.78 -14.27 4.35
N ASN A 431 4.91 -13.62 3.60
CA ASN A 431 4.62 -13.99 2.21
C ASN A 431 5.86 -13.80 1.32
N GLU A 432 6.65 -12.76 1.55
CA GLU A 432 7.90 -12.53 0.83
C GLU A 432 8.93 -13.64 1.12
N LYS A 433 9.13 -14.00 2.40
CA LYS A 433 9.99 -15.14 2.80
C LYS A 433 9.51 -16.45 2.16
N LEU A 434 8.21 -16.70 2.18
CA LEU A 434 7.60 -17.90 1.60
C LEU A 434 7.78 -17.96 0.08
N PHE A 435 7.58 -16.83 -0.59
CA PHE A 435 7.81 -16.71 -2.03
C PHE A 435 9.28 -17.00 -2.41
N GLN A 436 10.24 -16.50 -1.62
CA GLN A 436 11.67 -16.78 -1.80
C GLN A 436 12.00 -18.26 -1.68
N TYR A 437 11.42 -18.92 -0.67
CA TYR A 437 11.57 -20.34 -0.43
C TYR A 437 11.04 -21.16 -1.62
N VAL A 438 9.81 -20.90 -2.05
CA VAL A 438 9.15 -21.63 -3.15
C VAL A 438 9.88 -21.46 -4.48
N THR A 439 10.36 -20.25 -4.78
CA THR A 439 11.06 -19.97 -6.05
C THR A 439 12.52 -20.42 -6.05
N GLY A 440 13.05 -20.92 -4.92
CA GLY A 440 14.43 -21.35 -4.81
C GLY A 440 15.44 -20.21 -4.92
N CYS A 441 15.04 -18.96 -4.68
CA CYS A 441 15.95 -17.81 -4.65
C CYS A 441 16.92 -17.88 -3.46
N THR A 442 16.64 -18.75 -2.48
CA THR A 442 17.54 -19.10 -1.36
C THR A 442 18.59 -20.16 -1.71
N LYS A 443 18.61 -20.73 -2.92
CA LYS A 443 19.54 -21.83 -3.33
C LYS A 443 21.04 -21.44 -3.42
N LYS A 444 21.46 -20.33 -2.81
CA LYS A 444 22.88 -20.03 -2.55
C LYS A 444 23.26 -20.01 -1.07
N THR A 445 22.34 -20.29 -0.16
CA THR A 445 22.66 -20.67 1.22
C THR A 445 22.19 -22.10 1.42
N LYS A 446 23.16 -23.01 1.38
CA LYS A 446 23.01 -24.39 1.86
C LYS A 446 22.22 -24.39 3.17
N CYS A 447 21.40 -25.43 3.35
CA CYS A 447 20.87 -25.91 4.64
C CYS A 447 21.51 -25.21 5.84
N MET A 448 20.79 -24.29 6.49
CA MET A 448 21.19 -23.78 7.79
C MET A 448 20.91 -24.86 8.84
N HIS A 449 21.76 -25.87 8.86
CA HIS A 449 22.33 -26.33 10.11
C HIS A 449 23.63 -25.54 10.34
N ASP A 450 23.90 -25.26 11.61
CA ASP A 450 25.07 -24.55 12.17
C ASP A 450 24.95 -23.02 12.30
N GLY A 451 24.44 -22.60 13.47
CA GLY A 451 25.27 -21.94 14.47
C GLY A 451 25.76 -20.52 14.18
N LYS A 452 25.26 -19.57 14.99
CA LYS A 452 25.70 -18.18 15.21
C LYS A 452 25.32 -17.15 14.13
N THR A 453 24.10 -16.63 14.26
CA THR A 453 23.84 -15.21 14.04
C THR A 453 23.99 -14.46 15.36
N SER A 454 24.86 -13.47 15.33
CA SER A 454 25.21 -12.56 16.41
C SER A 454 24.02 -11.66 16.77
N GLY A 455 23.59 -11.70 18.03
CA GLY A 455 23.27 -10.51 18.80
C GLY A 455 21.97 -9.74 18.52
N ASP A 456 20.93 -10.37 17.95
CA ASP A 456 19.62 -9.74 17.83
C ASP A 456 18.51 -10.70 18.26
N CYS A 457 17.42 -10.17 18.83
CA CYS A 457 16.32 -10.92 19.45
C CYS A 457 15.81 -12.02 18.49
N GLY A 458 16.11 -13.28 18.84
CA GLY A 458 16.10 -14.42 17.92
C GLY A 458 14.72 -14.75 17.34
N VAL A 459 14.47 -14.33 16.11
CA VAL A 459 13.37 -14.85 15.30
C VAL A 459 13.82 -16.18 14.69
N VAL A 460 13.07 -17.24 14.96
CA VAL A 460 13.29 -18.58 14.42
C VAL A 460 12.24 -18.82 13.33
N ASP A 461 12.71 -18.95 12.09
CA ASP A 461 11.85 -19.21 10.93
C ASP A 461 11.98 -20.67 10.50
N ALA A 462 10.87 -21.29 10.10
CA ALA A 462 10.88 -22.58 9.44
C ALA A 462 9.85 -22.62 8.31
N CYS A 463 10.16 -23.39 7.26
CA CYS A 463 9.27 -23.61 6.12
C CYS A 463 8.97 -25.10 6.03
N VAL A 464 7.68 -25.43 5.88
CA VAL A 464 7.22 -26.80 5.70
C VAL A 464 6.44 -26.93 4.39
N CYS A 465 6.48 -28.12 3.81
CA CYS A 465 5.75 -28.45 2.59
C CYS A 465 5.00 -29.77 2.82
N PHE A 466 3.76 -29.84 2.37
CA PHE A 466 2.93 -31.04 2.44
C PHE A 466 2.05 -31.11 1.20
N GLU A 467 1.65 -32.32 0.83
CA GLU A 467 0.63 -32.56 -0.19
C GLU A 467 -0.74 -32.69 0.51
N PRO A 468 -1.71 -31.82 0.20
CA PRO A 468 -3.04 -31.93 0.78
C PRO A 468 -3.79 -33.16 0.22
N ASN A 469 -4.58 -33.82 1.07
CA ASN A 469 -5.49 -34.89 0.67
C ASN A 469 -6.71 -34.35 -0.12
N GLU A 470 -7.61 -35.23 -0.56
CA GLU A 470 -8.83 -34.86 -1.29
C GLU A 470 -9.76 -33.89 -0.53
N ARG A 471 -9.61 -33.79 0.80
CA ARG A 471 -10.37 -32.87 1.65
C ARG A 471 -9.65 -31.53 1.87
N GLY A 472 -8.53 -31.29 1.19
CA GLY A 472 -7.71 -30.11 1.38
C GLY A 472 -6.97 -30.09 2.71
N GLN A 473 -6.74 -31.25 3.33
CA GLN A 473 -6.03 -31.34 4.61
C GLN A 473 -4.65 -31.93 4.39
N GLY A 474 -3.63 -31.33 4.99
CA GLY A 474 -2.29 -31.90 4.97
C GLY A 474 -1.57 -31.68 6.28
N PHE A 475 -0.52 -32.48 6.47
CA PHE A 475 0.24 -32.53 7.71
C PHE A 475 1.73 -32.53 7.40
N SER A 476 2.47 -31.72 8.16
CA SER A 476 3.93 -31.72 8.15
C SER A 476 4.45 -31.55 9.56
N ASN A 477 5.60 -32.16 9.83
CA ASN A 477 6.30 -31.99 11.09
C ASN A 477 7.39 -30.93 10.91
N CYS A 478 7.58 -30.10 11.92
CA CYS A 478 8.68 -29.17 11.98
C CYS A 478 9.27 -29.16 13.39
N LEU A 479 10.59 -29.02 13.47
CA LEU A 479 11.30 -28.74 14.70
C LEU A 479 11.60 -27.24 14.74
N LEU A 480 11.21 -26.59 15.83
CA LEU A 480 11.60 -25.21 16.11
C LEU A 480 12.57 -25.24 17.29
N ASP A 481 13.80 -24.78 17.07
CA ASP A 481 14.79 -24.59 18.13
C ASP A 481 14.48 -23.29 18.87
N VAL A 482 13.92 -23.43 20.07
CA VAL A 482 13.56 -22.30 20.94
C VAL A 482 14.46 -22.24 22.17
N SER A 483 15.61 -22.92 22.15
CA SER A 483 16.53 -23.01 23.29
C SER A 483 17.06 -21.65 23.76
N ALA A 484 17.16 -20.68 22.84
CA ALA A 484 17.61 -19.31 23.14
C ALA A 484 16.46 -18.38 23.56
N PHE A 485 15.21 -18.84 23.56
CA PHE A 485 14.06 -18.00 23.90
C PHE A 485 13.98 -17.82 25.42
N PRO A 486 13.71 -16.60 25.92
CA PRO A 486 13.37 -16.40 27.32
C PRO A 486 12.15 -17.23 27.75
N VAL A 487 12.01 -17.42 29.05
CA VAL A 487 10.77 -17.99 29.61
C VAL A 487 9.61 -17.06 29.28
N GLY A 488 8.55 -17.61 28.70
CA GLY A 488 7.42 -16.81 28.24
C GLY A 488 6.49 -17.56 27.31
N SER A 489 5.38 -16.91 26.96
CA SER A 489 4.43 -17.39 25.96
C SER A 489 4.66 -16.69 24.63
N TYR A 490 4.81 -17.48 23.58
CA TYR A 490 5.16 -17.05 22.24
C TYR A 490 4.10 -17.51 21.24
N ARG A 491 3.67 -16.61 20.37
CA ARG A 491 2.74 -16.92 19.28
C ARG A 491 3.52 -17.19 18.00
N ILE A 492 3.20 -18.31 17.35
CA ILE A 492 3.76 -18.61 16.04
C ILE A 492 3.02 -17.75 15.01
N LYS A 493 3.73 -16.79 14.42
CA LYS A 493 3.26 -16.11 13.20
C LYS A 493 3.46 -17.07 12.03
N TRP A 494 2.44 -17.20 11.18
CA TRP A 494 2.46 -18.15 10.08
C TRP A 494 1.75 -17.59 8.86
N HIS A 495 2.15 -18.09 7.70
CA HIS A 495 1.51 -17.80 6.42
C HIS A 495 1.59 -19.05 5.54
N SER A 496 0.69 -19.18 4.57
CA SER A 496 0.71 -20.32 3.65
C SER A 496 0.52 -19.89 2.20
N CYS A 497 0.92 -20.78 1.30
CA CYS A 497 0.79 -20.60 -0.14
C CYS A 497 0.49 -21.93 -0.80
N CYS A 498 -0.03 -21.89 -2.01
CA CYS A 498 -0.06 -23.02 -2.92
C CYS A 498 0.59 -22.67 -4.26
N VAL A 499 1.05 -23.70 -4.96
CA VAL A 499 1.60 -23.59 -6.31
C VAL A 499 0.70 -24.40 -7.23
N ASP A 500 0.20 -23.79 -8.29
CA ASP A 500 -0.66 -24.49 -9.24
C ASP A 500 0.15 -25.40 -10.19
N ASP A 501 -0.57 -26.18 -11.01
CA ASP A 501 -0.01 -27.09 -12.01
C ASP A 501 0.88 -26.39 -13.06
N LYS A 502 0.77 -25.07 -13.18
CA LYS A 502 1.58 -24.22 -14.07
C LYS A 502 2.77 -23.59 -13.36
N GLY A 503 2.95 -23.84 -12.07
CA GLY A 503 4.02 -23.28 -11.25
C GLY A 503 3.74 -21.86 -10.76
N SER A 504 2.49 -21.38 -10.84
CA SER A 504 2.11 -20.05 -10.35
C SER A 504 1.93 -20.08 -8.84
N TYR A 505 2.47 -19.07 -8.17
CA TYR A 505 2.38 -18.89 -6.73
C TYR A 505 1.06 -18.21 -6.34
N TRP A 506 0.37 -18.78 -5.36
CA TRP A 506 -0.84 -18.21 -4.78
C TRP A 506 -0.69 -18.12 -3.27
N SER A 507 -0.92 -16.93 -2.73
CA SER A 507 -0.95 -16.70 -1.28
C SER A 507 -2.28 -17.24 -0.74
N VAL A 508 -2.27 -17.87 0.43
CA VAL A 508 -3.50 -18.35 1.06
C VAL A 508 -3.66 -17.69 2.42
N LEU A 509 -4.84 -17.10 2.63
CA LEU A 509 -5.10 -16.31 3.81
C LEU A 509 -5.22 -17.20 5.05
N PRO A 510 -4.49 -16.94 6.15
CA PRO A 510 -4.73 -17.64 7.39
C PRO A 510 -6.15 -17.40 7.92
N LEU A 511 -6.78 -18.36 8.61
CA LEU A 511 -8.07 -18.16 9.29
C LEU A 511 -7.88 -18.11 10.80
N ASN A 512 -6.66 -18.24 11.29
CA ASN A 512 -6.37 -18.14 12.71
C ASN A 512 -5.01 -17.47 12.92
N ALA A 513 -4.85 -16.82 14.08
CA ALA A 513 -3.63 -16.09 14.44
C ALA A 513 -2.43 -17.00 14.76
N GLY A 514 -2.52 -18.30 14.45
CA GLY A 514 -1.51 -19.30 14.75
C GLY A 514 -1.53 -19.79 16.20
N PRO A 515 -0.86 -20.92 16.45
CA PRO A 515 -0.75 -21.52 17.77
C PRO A 515 0.17 -20.73 18.71
N VAL A 516 0.03 -20.96 20.01
CA VAL A 516 0.85 -20.37 21.07
C VAL A 516 1.58 -21.50 21.79
N PHE A 517 2.87 -21.33 22.01
CA PHE A 517 3.69 -22.22 22.83
C PHE A 517 4.28 -21.45 24.02
N THR A 518 4.68 -22.18 25.05
CA THR A 518 5.29 -21.60 26.26
C THR A 518 6.65 -22.23 26.50
N VAL A 519 7.67 -21.40 26.70
CA VAL A 519 8.99 -21.82 27.17
C VAL A 519 8.99 -21.73 28.69
N GLN A 520 9.32 -22.82 29.37
CA GLN A 520 9.37 -22.91 30.84
C GLN A 520 10.78 -23.32 31.30
N ASN A 521 11.18 -22.89 32.49
CA ASN A 521 12.40 -23.39 33.12
C ASN A 521 12.20 -24.86 33.54
N SER A 522 13.18 -25.71 33.25
CA SER A 522 13.21 -27.14 33.57
C SER A 522 13.29 -27.47 35.08
N SER A 523 13.15 -26.48 35.97
CA SER A 523 13.41 -26.62 37.41
C SER A 523 12.20 -27.00 38.28
N ILE A 524 11.09 -27.51 37.72
CA ILE A 524 9.88 -27.85 38.50
C ILE A 524 9.55 -29.36 38.52
N PHE A 525 10.20 -30.22 37.73
CA PHE A 525 10.07 -31.67 37.89
C PHE A 525 11.26 -32.24 38.66
N GLY A 526 11.21 -32.02 39.98
CA GLY A 526 12.24 -32.48 40.90
C GLY A 526 11.78 -32.48 42.36
N LYS A 527 10.67 -33.18 42.65
CA LYS A 527 10.49 -34.05 43.82
C LYS A 527 9.15 -34.79 43.78
#